data_AF-A0A645ES02-F1
#
_entry.id   AF-A0A645ES02-F1
#
_cell.length_a   1.000
_cell.length_b   1.000
_cell.length_c   1.000
_cell.angle_alpha   90.00
_cell.angle_beta   90.00
_cell.angle_gamma   90.00
#
_symmetry.space_group_name_H-M   'P 1'
#
loop_
_entity.id
_entity.type
_entity.pdbx_description
1 polymer ?
#
loop_
_entity_poly.entity_id
_entity_poly.type
_entity_poly.pdbx_seq_one_letter_code
_entity_poly.pdbx_strand_id
1 'polypeptide(L)'
;MKDDQIAWYEQTGNALKTHNGGQMMPSLLFQHIPVPETYELLRRPKLLELPDSVMGQVSWAKGLFVLKDDVKGTLGEGPCSPDFNNGQFQSWVNPGDVLGAFFGHDHVNDFEGYVDGIMLGYCRTAGFVAYGDRGHQAVRLITLDENNPNTFSTEMLSMKQLGLRAASVGWLDHALTERQQYKLFIGLAVVALFPTLVGTLAVMKYVLK
;
A
#
# COMPACT_ATOMS: atom_id res chain seq x y z
N MET A 1 0.28 -17.71 0.49
CA MET A 1 -0.33 -18.97 0.04
C MET A 1 0.45 -20.10 0.66
N LYS A 2 -0.21 -21.18 1.06
CA LYS A 2 0.45 -22.42 1.45
C LYS A 2 0.81 -23.22 0.19
N ASP A 3 1.70 -24.19 0.33
CA ASP A 3 2.22 -24.96 -0.81
C ASP A 3 1.13 -25.75 -1.55
N ASP A 4 0.10 -26.21 -0.84
CA ASP A 4 -1.08 -26.86 -1.43
C ASP A 4 -1.92 -25.90 -2.29
N GLN A 5 -2.02 -24.63 -1.89
CA GLN A 5 -2.70 -23.58 -2.66
C GLN A 5 -1.91 -23.22 -3.92
N ILE A 6 -0.58 -23.19 -3.85
CA ILE A 6 0.29 -22.99 -5.01
C ILE A 6 0.14 -24.15 -5.99
N ALA A 7 0.25 -25.39 -5.50
CA ALA A 7 0.08 -26.58 -6.33
C ALA A 7 -1.31 -26.62 -7.00
N TRP A 8 -2.37 -26.28 -6.26
CA TRP A 8 -3.72 -26.17 -6.81
C TRP A 8 -3.82 -25.09 -7.89
N TYR A 9 -3.23 -23.91 -7.66
CA TYR A 9 -3.20 -22.83 -8.64
C TYR A 9 -2.53 -23.28 -9.95
N GLU A 10 -1.34 -23.87 -9.87
CA GLU A 10 -0.59 -24.34 -11.03
C GLU A 10 -1.33 -25.45 -11.78
N GLN A 11 -1.92 -26.41 -11.07
CA GLN A 11 -2.72 -27.48 -11.67
C GLN A 11 -3.97 -26.93 -12.37
N THR A 12 -4.65 -25.99 -11.74
CA THR A 12 -5.85 -25.35 -12.30
C THR A 12 -5.50 -24.53 -13.55
N GLY A 13 -4.44 -23.73 -13.51
CA GLY A 13 -3.95 -22.98 -14.66
C GLY A 13 -3.58 -23.88 -15.84
N ASN A 14 -2.88 -24.99 -15.58
CA ASN A 14 -2.52 -25.97 -16.63
C ASN A 14 -3.75 -26.68 -17.22
N ALA A 15 -4.76 -26.99 -16.41
CA ALA A 15 -6.00 -27.57 -16.90
C ALA A 15 -6.78 -26.57 -17.78
N LEU A 16 -6.88 -25.31 -17.36
CA LEU A 16 -7.50 -24.24 -18.14
C LEU A 16 -6.75 -23.99 -19.46
N LYS A 17 -5.42 -23.96 -19.42
CA LYS A 17 -4.58 -23.87 -20.63
C LYS A 17 -4.90 -24.98 -21.62
N THR A 18 -5.04 -26.21 -21.13
CA THR A 18 -5.38 -27.37 -21.97
C THR A 18 -6.74 -27.19 -22.63
N HIS A 19 -7.73 -26.70 -21.90
CA HIS A 19 -9.06 -26.40 -22.44
C HIS A 19 -9.07 -25.19 -23.39
N ASN A 20 -8.14 -24.27 -23.23
CA ASN A 20 -7.98 -23.06 -24.03
C ASN A 20 -6.97 -23.22 -25.19
N GLY A 21 -6.96 -24.39 -25.83
CA GLY A 21 -6.13 -24.63 -27.02
C GLY A 21 -4.62 -24.52 -26.77
N GLY A 22 -4.16 -24.73 -25.54
CA GLY A 22 -2.75 -24.64 -25.15
C GLY A 22 -2.28 -23.25 -24.76
N GLN A 23 -3.15 -22.23 -24.77
CA GLN A 23 -2.81 -20.87 -24.37
C GLN A 23 -3.26 -20.59 -22.93
N MET A 24 -2.40 -19.92 -22.15
CA MET A 24 -2.81 -19.45 -20.83
C MET A 24 -3.91 -18.39 -20.95
N MET A 25 -4.83 -18.39 -19.99
CA MET A 25 -5.87 -17.37 -19.90
C MET A 25 -5.32 -16.13 -19.19
N PRO A 26 -5.37 -14.93 -19.80
CA PRO A 26 -4.99 -13.71 -19.09
C PRO A 26 -5.86 -13.55 -17.85
N SER A 27 -5.22 -13.29 -16.73
CA SER A 27 -5.85 -13.35 -15.40
C SER A 27 -5.48 -12.15 -14.55
N LEU A 28 -6.40 -11.76 -13.67
CA LEU A 28 -6.15 -10.82 -12.58
C LEU A 28 -6.28 -11.55 -11.25
N LEU A 29 -5.35 -11.29 -10.35
CA LEU A 29 -5.28 -11.96 -9.05
C LEU A 29 -5.75 -11.02 -7.95
N PHE A 30 -6.52 -11.55 -7.01
CA PHE A 30 -6.98 -10.83 -5.82
C PHE A 30 -6.55 -11.59 -4.57
N GLN A 31 -5.78 -10.94 -3.70
CA GLN A 31 -5.36 -11.52 -2.43
C GLN A 31 -5.41 -10.45 -1.34
N HIS A 32 -5.82 -10.82 -0.12
CA HIS A 32 -5.91 -9.82 0.95
C HIS A 32 -4.54 -9.29 1.39
N ILE A 33 -3.60 -10.18 1.70
CA ILE A 33 -2.24 -9.86 2.17
C ILE A 33 -1.30 -9.74 0.96
N PRO A 34 -0.41 -8.74 0.89
CA PRO A 34 0.57 -8.61 -0.20
C PRO A 34 1.60 -9.74 -0.22
N VAL A 35 2.26 -9.91 -1.37
CA VAL A 35 3.47 -10.74 -1.47
C VAL A 35 4.73 -9.94 -1.09
N PRO A 36 5.81 -10.60 -0.61
CA PRO A 36 7.10 -9.98 -0.30
C PRO A 36 7.64 -9.03 -1.38
N GLU A 37 7.43 -9.37 -2.65
CA GLU A 37 7.89 -8.66 -3.84
C GLU A 37 7.29 -7.25 -3.97
N THR A 38 6.24 -6.95 -3.20
CA THR A 38 5.74 -5.57 -3.03
C THR A 38 6.86 -4.62 -2.57
N TYR A 39 7.79 -5.08 -1.73
CA TYR A 39 8.92 -4.25 -1.28
C TYR A 39 9.89 -3.90 -2.42
N GLU A 40 9.82 -4.59 -3.56
CA GLU A 40 10.57 -4.22 -4.76
C GLU A 40 10.01 -2.95 -5.41
N LEU A 41 8.79 -2.53 -5.11
CA LEU A 41 8.25 -1.22 -5.52
C LEU A 41 8.75 -0.07 -4.64
N LEU A 42 9.49 -0.39 -3.57
CA LEU A 42 9.95 0.57 -2.58
C LEU A 42 11.46 0.81 -2.69
N ARG A 43 11.89 1.96 -2.17
CA ARG A 43 13.30 2.31 -2.03
C ARG A 43 13.56 3.04 -0.71
N ARG A 44 14.84 3.14 -0.34
CA ARG A 44 15.23 3.99 0.80
C ARG A 44 14.96 5.46 0.48
N PRO A 45 14.48 6.25 1.46
CA PRO A 45 14.29 7.68 1.30
C PRO A 45 15.63 8.41 1.19
N LYS A 46 15.65 9.48 0.40
CA LYS A 46 16.66 10.55 0.48
C LYS A 46 16.41 11.38 1.74
N LEU A 47 17.39 12.18 2.15
CA LEU A 47 17.30 13.00 3.38
C LEU A 47 16.04 13.89 3.42
N LEU A 48 15.68 14.48 2.28
CA LEU A 48 14.49 15.35 2.15
C LEU A 48 13.16 14.58 2.17
N GLU A 49 13.20 13.27 1.92
CA GLU A 49 12.02 12.38 1.88
C GLU A 49 11.81 11.66 3.23
N LEU A 50 12.70 11.83 4.22
CA LEU A 50 12.53 11.25 5.54
C LEU A 50 11.19 11.60 6.20
N PRO A 51 10.68 12.86 6.14
CA PRO A 51 9.38 13.20 6.70
C PRO A 51 8.19 12.52 6.02
N ASP A 52 8.44 11.90 4.87
CA ASP A 52 7.48 11.32 3.95
C ASP A 52 7.64 9.79 3.85
N SER A 53 8.59 9.23 4.60
CA SER A 53 8.91 7.81 4.61
C SER A 53 8.10 7.04 5.65
N VAL A 54 7.82 5.78 5.36
CA VAL A 54 7.14 4.85 6.27
C VAL A 54 8.12 3.82 6.80
N MET A 55 7.89 3.34 8.02
CA MET A 55 8.61 2.17 8.53
C MET A 55 8.13 0.93 7.78
N GLY A 56 9.06 0.07 7.37
CA GLY A 56 8.72 -1.26 6.88
C GLY A 56 8.08 -2.10 7.98
N GLN A 57 7.49 -3.23 7.61
CA GLN A 57 6.91 -4.20 8.53
C GLN A 57 7.65 -5.53 8.43
N VAL A 58 7.48 -6.35 9.47
CA VAL A 58 7.96 -7.73 9.51
C VAL A 58 9.46 -7.82 9.18
N SER A 59 9.89 -8.59 8.18
CA SER A 59 11.28 -8.71 7.72
C SER A 59 11.94 -7.37 7.32
N TRP A 60 11.16 -6.32 7.06
CA TRP A 60 11.64 -4.98 6.70
C TRP A 60 11.51 -3.94 7.84
N ALA A 61 11.14 -4.36 9.06
CA ALA A 61 10.86 -3.46 10.19
C ALA A 61 12.00 -2.51 10.60
N LYS A 62 13.25 -2.81 10.22
CA LYS A 62 14.41 -1.95 10.49
C LYS A 62 14.65 -0.87 9.43
N GLY A 63 13.75 -0.72 8.46
CA GLY A 63 13.93 0.21 7.35
C GLY A 63 12.86 1.28 7.22
N LEU A 64 13.29 2.44 6.72
CA LEU A 64 12.41 3.47 6.19
C LEU A 64 12.31 3.33 4.67
N PHE A 65 11.11 3.52 4.14
CA PHE A 65 10.78 3.32 2.74
C PHE A 65 9.93 4.46 2.18
N VAL A 66 10.13 4.71 0.89
CA VAL A 66 9.26 5.50 0.02
C VAL A 66 9.03 4.72 -1.27
N LEU A 67 8.02 5.10 -2.05
CA LEU A 67 7.83 4.54 -3.38
C LEU A 67 9.04 4.83 -4.28
N LYS A 68 9.34 3.91 -5.19
CA LYS A 68 10.22 4.21 -6.34
C LYS A 68 9.58 5.28 -7.23
N ASP A 69 10.41 5.97 -8.01
CA ASP A 69 9.98 7.16 -8.76
C ASP A 69 9.00 6.83 -9.91
N ASP A 70 9.01 5.59 -10.39
CA ASP A 70 8.15 5.04 -11.44
C ASP A 70 6.86 4.38 -10.91
N VAL A 71 6.70 4.30 -9.60
CA VAL A 71 5.53 3.70 -8.94
C VAL A 71 4.50 4.79 -8.68
N LYS A 72 3.26 4.54 -9.10
CA LYS A 72 2.17 5.52 -8.97
C LYS A 72 1.46 5.35 -7.63
N GLY A 73 0.87 6.43 -7.12
CA GLY A 73 0.07 6.44 -5.90
C GLY A 73 0.85 6.85 -4.66
N THR A 74 0.41 6.34 -3.50
CA THR A 74 0.79 6.78 -2.17
C THR A 74 1.07 5.56 -1.28
N LEU A 75 2.21 5.64 -0.60
CA LEU A 75 2.60 4.73 0.47
C LEU A 75 2.24 5.39 1.81
N GLY A 76 1.16 4.93 2.43
CA GLY A 76 0.69 5.41 3.74
C GLY A 76 1.29 4.61 4.90
N GLU A 77 1.61 3.33 4.69
CA GLU A 77 2.22 2.46 5.70
C GLU A 77 3.07 1.34 5.05
N GLY A 78 3.98 0.74 5.82
CA GLY A 78 4.82 -0.35 5.31
C GLY A 78 3.97 -1.58 4.96
N PRO A 79 4.14 -2.20 3.77
CA PRO A 79 3.44 -3.42 3.40
C PRO A 79 3.61 -4.54 4.41
N CYS A 80 2.52 -5.10 4.92
CA CYS A 80 2.57 -6.24 5.84
C CYS A 80 2.56 -7.57 5.07
N SER A 81 3.65 -7.85 4.37
CA SER A 81 3.86 -9.13 3.67
C SER A 81 4.39 -10.21 4.61
N PRO A 82 4.19 -11.50 4.28
CA PRO A 82 4.79 -12.60 5.04
C PRO A 82 6.33 -12.51 5.10
N ASP A 83 6.93 -13.03 6.17
CA ASP A 83 8.38 -13.12 6.32
C ASP A 83 9.03 -14.18 5.43
N PHE A 84 8.26 -15.18 5.04
CA PHE A 84 8.73 -16.31 4.27
C PHE A 84 8.17 -16.26 2.86
N ASN A 85 9.06 -16.23 1.87
CA ASN A 85 8.70 -16.39 0.47
C ASN A 85 8.80 -17.88 0.10
N ASN A 86 7.64 -18.51 -0.13
CA ASN A 86 7.55 -19.91 -0.55
C ASN A 86 7.40 -20.09 -2.07
N GLY A 87 7.75 -19.07 -2.86
CA GLY A 87 7.65 -19.12 -4.32
C GLY A 87 6.24 -18.80 -4.85
N GLN A 88 5.35 -18.27 -4.01
CA GLN A 88 4.01 -17.87 -4.43
C GLN A 88 4.04 -16.89 -5.61
N PHE A 89 4.85 -15.84 -5.56
CA PHE A 89 4.91 -14.87 -6.65
C PHE A 89 5.51 -15.50 -7.92
N GLN A 90 6.54 -16.35 -7.75
CA GLN A 90 7.16 -17.05 -8.86
C GLN A 90 6.18 -17.99 -9.59
N SER A 91 5.22 -18.59 -8.88
CA SER A 91 4.19 -19.42 -9.52
C SER A 91 3.24 -18.61 -10.39
N TRP A 92 3.12 -17.29 -10.18
CA TRP A 92 2.37 -16.37 -11.05
C TRP A 92 3.21 -15.92 -12.26
N VAL A 93 4.51 -15.67 -12.03
CA VAL A 93 5.44 -15.23 -13.08
C VAL A 93 5.71 -16.34 -14.09
N ASN A 94 5.95 -17.58 -13.63
CA ASN A 94 6.36 -18.69 -14.49
C ASN A 94 5.39 -19.00 -15.65
N PRO A 95 4.07 -19.07 -15.43
CA PRO A 95 3.12 -19.30 -16.51
C PRO A 95 2.87 -18.06 -17.38
N GLY A 96 3.13 -16.85 -16.84
CA GLY A 96 3.00 -15.58 -17.56
C GLY A 96 1.56 -15.16 -17.83
N ASP A 97 0.59 -15.64 -17.04
CA ASP A 97 -0.84 -15.44 -17.25
C ASP A 97 -1.45 -14.33 -16.38
N VAL A 98 -0.84 -14.04 -15.24
CA VAL A 98 -1.29 -12.99 -14.33
C VAL A 98 -0.80 -11.62 -14.81
N LEU A 99 -1.72 -10.77 -15.27
CA LEU A 99 -1.40 -9.41 -15.74
C LEU A 99 -1.25 -8.42 -14.57
N GLY A 100 -2.00 -8.66 -13.49
CA GLY A 100 -1.97 -7.83 -12.30
C GLY A 100 -2.50 -8.56 -11.06
N ALA A 101 -1.95 -8.20 -9.91
CA ALA A 101 -2.33 -8.73 -8.60
C ALA A 101 -2.69 -7.57 -7.66
N PHE A 102 -3.85 -7.68 -7.00
CA PHE A 102 -4.42 -6.63 -6.18
C PHE A 102 -4.50 -7.04 -4.71
N PHE A 103 -4.05 -6.12 -3.84
CA PHE A 103 -3.90 -6.35 -2.41
C PHE A 103 -4.72 -5.38 -1.56
N GLY A 104 -5.03 -5.79 -0.33
CA GLY A 104 -5.62 -4.94 0.70
C GLY A 104 -4.74 -4.97 1.95
N HIS A 105 -5.36 -5.20 3.11
CA HIS A 105 -4.72 -5.35 4.43
C HIS A 105 -4.08 -4.07 5.02
N ASP A 106 -3.29 -3.37 4.22
CA ASP A 106 -2.69 -2.08 4.57
C ASP A 106 -3.60 -0.96 4.03
N HIS A 107 -4.50 -0.46 4.90
CA HIS A 107 -5.70 0.27 4.51
C HIS A 107 -5.43 1.67 3.93
N VAL A 108 -4.25 2.24 4.14
CA VAL A 108 -3.88 3.58 3.65
C VAL A 108 -2.96 3.55 2.44
N ASN A 109 -2.61 2.36 1.93
CA ASN A 109 -1.83 2.21 0.71
C ASN A 109 -2.73 2.24 -0.54
N ASP A 110 -2.29 2.93 -1.60
CA ASP A 110 -3.02 3.03 -2.87
C ASP A 110 -2.11 2.97 -4.12
N PHE A 111 -0.89 2.47 -3.95
CA PHE A 111 0.12 2.48 -5.01
C PHE A 111 0.02 1.32 -5.99
N GLU A 112 0.58 1.50 -7.19
CA GLU A 112 0.70 0.48 -8.21
C GLU A 112 2.04 0.57 -8.96
N GLY A 113 2.63 -0.58 -9.27
CA GLY A 113 3.87 -0.69 -10.03
C GLY A 113 4.07 -2.10 -10.56
N TYR A 114 5.05 -2.28 -11.44
CA TYR A 114 5.33 -3.58 -12.06
C TYR A 114 6.52 -4.27 -11.40
N VAL A 115 6.36 -5.57 -11.15
CA VAL A 115 7.43 -6.49 -10.75
C VAL A 115 7.33 -7.71 -11.68
N ASP A 116 8.42 -8.06 -12.36
CA ASP A 116 8.50 -9.21 -13.28
C ASP A 116 7.33 -9.34 -14.27
N GLY A 117 6.86 -8.20 -14.80
CA GLY A 117 5.77 -8.15 -15.78
C GLY A 117 4.36 -8.17 -15.18
N ILE A 118 4.22 -8.36 -13.87
CA ILE A 118 2.94 -8.34 -13.15
C ILE A 118 2.75 -6.98 -12.48
N MET A 119 1.61 -6.33 -12.71
CA MET A 119 1.26 -5.11 -11.97
C MET A 119 0.81 -5.46 -10.55
N LEU A 120 1.55 -5.03 -9.54
CA LEU A 120 1.14 -5.12 -8.14
C LEU A 120 0.41 -3.84 -7.73
N GLY A 121 -0.85 -3.95 -7.31
CA GLY A 121 -1.69 -2.80 -6.97
C GLY A 121 -2.31 -2.89 -5.58
N TYR A 122 -2.15 -1.85 -4.77
CA TYR A 122 -2.84 -1.73 -3.49
C TYR A 122 -4.22 -1.08 -3.63
N CYS A 123 -5.16 -1.63 -2.86
CA CYS A 123 -6.51 -1.13 -2.71
C CYS A 123 -6.66 -0.51 -1.32
N ARG A 124 -6.70 0.82 -1.29
CA ARG A 124 -7.08 1.58 -0.10
C ARG A 124 -8.47 1.13 0.40
N THR A 125 -8.69 1.24 1.71
CA THR A 125 -9.99 0.89 2.29
C THR A 125 -11.13 1.73 1.72
N ALA A 126 -12.24 1.07 1.40
CA ALA A 126 -13.50 1.71 1.05
C ALA A 126 -14.41 1.92 2.27
N GLY A 127 -14.13 1.23 3.38
CA GLY A 127 -14.97 1.21 4.57
C GLY A 127 -14.66 2.32 5.58
N PHE A 128 -15.62 2.58 6.46
CA PHE A 128 -15.51 3.57 7.55
C PHE A 128 -15.33 2.93 8.94
N VAL A 129 -15.42 1.61 9.03
CA VAL A 129 -15.35 0.86 10.30
C VAL A 129 -13.92 0.52 10.67
N ALA A 130 -13.13 0.12 9.67
CA ALA A 130 -11.71 -0.14 9.86
C ALA A 130 -10.92 1.17 9.97
N TYR A 131 -9.70 1.10 10.51
CA TYR A 131 -8.80 2.24 10.45
C TYR A 131 -8.58 2.64 8.99
N GLY A 132 -8.42 3.93 8.75
CA GLY A 132 -8.22 4.50 7.43
C GLY A 132 -8.14 6.01 7.51
N ASP A 133 -7.92 6.61 6.35
CA ASP A 133 -7.62 8.03 6.17
C ASP A 133 -8.88 8.90 6.23
N ARG A 134 -9.61 8.86 7.36
CA ARG A 134 -10.72 9.78 7.78
C ARG A 134 -11.43 10.58 6.66
N GLY A 135 -12.02 9.92 5.66
CA GLY A 135 -12.77 10.58 4.57
C GLY A 135 -12.13 10.45 3.18
N HIS A 136 -10.91 9.93 3.09
CA HIS A 136 -10.19 9.59 1.87
C HIS A 136 -10.34 8.10 1.51
N GLN A 137 -11.46 7.49 1.91
CA GLN A 137 -11.86 6.19 1.37
C GLN A 137 -11.83 6.25 -0.15
N ALA A 138 -11.44 5.14 -0.75
CA ALA A 138 -11.37 5.03 -2.19
C ALA A 138 -11.76 3.62 -2.63
N VAL A 139 -12.11 3.52 -3.90
CA VAL A 139 -12.34 2.26 -4.59
C VAL A 139 -11.35 2.17 -5.74
N ARG A 140 -10.88 0.96 -6.03
CA ARG A 140 -10.10 0.70 -7.23
C ARG A 140 -11.03 0.32 -8.37
N LEU A 141 -11.04 1.09 -9.44
CA LEU A 141 -11.66 0.72 -10.70
C LEU A 141 -10.65 -0.09 -11.51
N ILE A 142 -11.09 -1.23 -12.05
CA ILE A 142 -10.34 -2.05 -12.99
C ILE A 142 -11.20 -2.17 -14.25
N THR A 143 -10.65 -1.73 -15.37
CA THR A 143 -11.34 -1.73 -16.66
C THR A 143 -10.67 -2.72 -17.59
N LEU A 144 -11.45 -3.69 -18.07
CA LEU A 144 -11.05 -4.71 -19.03
C LEU A 144 -11.62 -4.36 -20.40
N ASP A 145 -10.83 -4.57 -21.46
CA ASP A 145 -11.31 -4.50 -22.84
C ASP A 145 -11.57 -5.93 -23.35
N GLU A 146 -12.83 -6.24 -23.65
CA GLU A 146 -13.20 -7.55 -24.19
C GLU A 146 -12.54 -7.86 -25.55
N ASN A 147 -12.17 -6.82 -26.30
CA ASN A 147 -11.49 -6.97 -27.59
C ASN A 147 -9.97 -7.15 -27.44
N ASN A 148 -9.43 -6.86 -26.26
CA ASN A 148 -8.01 -7.03 -25.94
C ASN A 148 -7.82 -7.55 -24.50
N PRO A 149 -8.12 -8.83 -24.25
CA PRO A 149 -8.14 -9.41 -22.90
C PRO A 149 -6.76 -9.53 -22.25
N ASN A 150 -5.67 -9.28 -23.00
CA ASN A 150 -4.30 -9.25 -22.50
C ASN A 150 -3.93 -7.89 -21.88
N THR A 151 -4.88 -6.96 -21.80
CA THR A 151 -4.65 -5.62 -21.27
C THR A 151 -5.77 -5.23 -20.32
N PHE A 152 -5.42 -4.38 -19.36
CA PHE A 152 -6.38 -3.74 -18.47
C PHE A 152 -5.85 -2.36 -18.10
N SER A 153 -6.73 -1.52 -17.57
CA SER A 153 -6.35 -0.28 -16.91
C SER A 153 -6.96 -0.24 -15.52
N THR A 154 -6.37 0.56 -14.64
CA THR A 154 -6.88 0.73 -13.28
C THR A 154 -6.65 2.15 -12.80
N GLU A 155 -7.52 2.60 -11.91
CA GLU A 155 -7.39 3.86 -11.22
C GLU A 155 -8.01 3.77 -9.82
N MET A 156 -7.50 4.60 -8.91
CA MET A 156 -8.05 4.77 -7.58
C MET A 156 -9.00 5.98 -7.57
N LEU A 157 -10.28 5.71 -7.30
CA LEU A 157 -11.32 6.72 -7.21
C LEU A 157 -11.61 7.02 -5.74
N SER A 158 -11.17 8.19 -5.29
CA SER A 158 -11.54 8.71 -3.97
C SER A 158 -13.03 9.02 -3.88
N MET A 159 -13.58 9.02 -2.67
CA MET A 159 -14.94 9.51 -2.39
C MET A 159 -15.21 10.86 -3.05
N LYS A 160 -14.24 11.77 -3.00
CA LYS A 160 -14.33 13.10 -3.63
C LYS A 160 -14.51 13.02 -5.15
N GLN A 161 -13.76 12.16 -5.82
CA GLN A 161 -13.90 11.94 -7.28
C GLN A 161 -15.24 11.29 -7.64
N LEU A 162 -15.82 10.50 -6.73
CA LEU A 162 -17.16 9.94 -6.86
C LEU A 162 -18.28 10.95 -6.50
N GLY A 163 -17.96 12.18 -6.14
CA GLY A 163 -18.94 13.17 -5.69
C GLY A 163 -19.54 12.87 -4.31
N LEU A 164 -18.90 12.00 -3.54
CA LEU A 164 -19.34 11.57 -2.22
C LEU A 164 -18.59 12.32 -1.11
N ARG A 165 -19.27 12.53 0.01
CA ARG A 165 -18.70 13.13 1.23
C ARG A 165 -19.11 12.32 2.45
N ALA A 166 -18.13 11.99 3.28
CA ALA A 166 -18.38 11.33 4.56
C ALA A 166 -19.05 12.31 5.54
N ALA A 167 -20.27 12.03 5.96
CA ALA A 167 -21.00 12.86 6.93
C ALA A 167 -20.40 12.80 8.34
N SER A 168 -19.65 11.74 8.64
CA SER A 168 -18.99 11.50 9.93
C SER A 168 -17.63 12.19 10.08
N VAL A 169 -17.17 12.92 9.06
CA VAL A 169 -15.85 13.55 9.01
C VAL A 169 -15.99 15.08 9.11
N GLY A 170 -15.17 15.70 9.94
CA GLY A 170 -15.23 17.14 10.21
C GLY A 170 -14.80 17.99 9.01
N TRP A 171 -15.19 19.26 9.00
CA TRP A 171 -14.86 20.17 7.88
C TRP A 171 -13.36 20.41 7.69
N LEU A 172 -12.57 20.41 8.77
CA LEU A 172 -11.11 20.52 8.74
C LEU A 172 -10.43 19.31 8.10
N ASP A 173 -11.03 18.13 8.27
CA ASP A 173 -10.52 16.87 7.73
C ASP A 173 -10.73 16.75 6.22
N HIS A 174 -11.66 17.52 5.65
CA HIS A 174 -11.83 17.61 4.19
C HIS A 174 -10.85 18.57 3.52
N ALA A 175 -10.17 19.44 4.28
CA ALA A 175 -9.34 20.52 3.75
C ALA A 175 -7.83 20.20 3.76
N LEU A 176 -7.40 19.23 4.58
CA LEU A 176 -6.01 18.85 4.75
C LEU A 176 -5.78 17.46 4.16
N THR A 177 -4.65 17.27 3.48
CA THR A 177 -4.22 15.90 3.14
C THR A 177 -3.66 15.20 4.38
N GLU A 178 -3.71 13.87 4.43
CA GLU A 178 -3.26 13.05 5.57
C GLU A 178 -1.83 13.39 6.04
N ARG A 179 -0.93 13.68 5.09
CA ARG A 179 0.44 14.17 5.38
C ARG A 179 0.47 15.47 6.16
N GLN A 180 -0.45 16.39 5.89
CA GLN A 180 -0.53 17.66 6.60
C GLN A 180 -1.11 17.47 8.00
N GLN A 181 -2.08 16.56 8.18
CA GLN A 181 -2.67 16.27 9.48
C GLN A 181 -1.72 15.54 10.43
N TYR A 182 -1.04 14.49 9.95
CA TYR A 182 -0.05 13.75 10.74
C TYR A 182 1.15 14.64 11.11
N LYS A 183 1.61 15.49 10.18
CA LYS A 183 2.64 16.51 10.45
C LYS A 183 2.16 17.60 11.43
N LEU A 184 0.89 17.99 11.39
CA LEU A 184 0.32 18.92 12.38
C LEU A 184 0.32 18.29 13.78
N PHE A 185 -0.09 17.03 13.88
CA PHE A 185 -0.13 16.28 15.15
C PHE A 185 1.27 16.06 15.75
N ILE A 186 2.24 15.61 14.94
CA ILE A 186 3.63 15.47 15.39
C ILE A 186 4.25 16.85 15.67
N GLY A 187 4.03 17.84 14.81
CA GLY A 187 4.52 19.21 15.02
C GLY A 187 4.01 19.80 16.33
N LEU A 188 2.73 19.62 16.64
CA LEU A 188 2.14 20.01 17.93
C LEU A 188 2.72 19.23 19.11
N ALA A 189 2.96 17.92 18.97
CA ALA A 189 3.57 17.10 20.01
C ALA A 189 5.02 17.50 20.30
N VAL A 190 5.81 17.82 19.27
CA VAL A 190 7.19 18.31 19.39
C VAL A 190 7.23 19.72 19.98
N VAL A 191 6.33 20.61 19.57
CA VAL A 191 6.20 21.96 20.14
C VAL A 191 5.72 21.90 21.60
N ALA A 192 4.88 20.93 21.98
CA ALA A 192 4.46 20.74 23.38
C ALA A 192 5.58 20.18 24.28
N LEU A 193 6.56 19.48 23.71
CA LEU A 193 7.74 18.95 24.43
C LEU A 193 8.89 19.97 24.59
N PHE A 194 8.91 21.04 23.80
CA PHE A 194 9.95 22.07 23.89
C PHE A 194 9.85 23.02 25.11
N PRO A 195 8.66 23.46 25.59
CA PRO A 195 8.57 24.34 26.76
C PRO A 195 8.92 23.65 28.08
N THR A 196 8.82 22.32 28.18
CA THR A 196 9.20 21.60 29.41
C THR A 196 10.71 21.55 29.59
N LEU A 197 11.49 21.34 28.52
CA LEU A 197 12.95 21.22 28.62
C LEU A 197 13.65 22.54 29.02
N VAL A 198 13.14 23.69 28.56
CA VAL A 198 13.68 25.01 28.95
C VAL A 198 13.31 25.36 30.39
N GLY A 199 12.12 24.95 30.86
CA GLY A 199 11.68 25.14 32.24
C GLY A 199 12.51 24.33 33.25
N THR A 200 12.89 23.09 32.93
CA THR A 200 13.67 22.24 33.85
C THR A 200 15.11 22.74 34.03
N LEU A 201 15.75 23.25 32.96
CA LEU A 201 17.10 23.82 33.04
C LEU A 201 17.18 25.13 33.83
N ALA A 202 16.10 25.94 33.82
CA ALA A 202 16.06 27.18 34.59
C ALA A 202 15.91 26.94 36.11
N VAL A 203 15.16 25.90 36.52
CA VAL A 203 14.94 25.58 37.94
C VAL A 203 16.18 24.96 38.59
N MET A 204 16.95 24.15 37.87
CA MET A 204 18.17 23.52 38.42
C MET A 204 19.29 24.53 38.75
N LYS A 205 19.32 25.69 38.11
CA LYS A 205 20.35 26.73 38.36
C LYS A 205 20.08 27.58 39.60
N TYR A 206 18.86 27.56 40.14
CA TYR A 206 18.47 28.38 41.31
C TYR A 206 18.53 27.62 42.66
N VAL A 207 18.65 26.29 42.65
CA VAL A 207 18.57 25.45 43.87
C VAL A 207 19.95 25.11 44.45
N LEU A 208 21.05 25.49 43.80
CA LEU A 208 22.40 25.33 44.35
C LEU A 208 23.02 26.69 44.68
N LYS A 209 22.84 27.11 45.94
CA LYS A 209 23.71 28.05 46.67
C LYS A 209 24.12 27.40 47.97
#